data_AF-A0A952HSD8-F1
#
_entry.id   AF-A0A952HSD8-F1
#
_cell.length_a   1.000
_cell.length_b   1.000
_cell.length_c   1.000
_cell.angle_alpha   90.00
_cell.angle_beta   90.00
_cell.angle_gamma   90.00
#
_symmetry.space_group_name_H-M   'P 1'
#
loop_
_entity.id
_entity.type
_entity.pdbx_description
1 polymer ?
#
loop_
_entity_poly.entity_id
_entity_poly.type
_entity_poly.pdbx_seq_one_letter_code
_entity_poly.pdbx_strand_id
1 'polypeptide(L)'
;KQESEDEENIGYLFEINPELLDKLLLVPTYKDSNLMLIEKEDRISEYAISQQDYKMIETYLQELDDRILVCKYDADLKVLEKLKKAVSDKQKKNNNLFCIEDTAKIIKNPDILLRNILSYFSAKLKEFDSFKELDKDKDIVHFKHITITRSKLNSIKEKIERVKKSKDKEKEEQILMEKLEKGEINLKEYTEKIKALANIEPQEKADDLTIKNLEKHYYIPVIISEKDKIDYIKHIIKIPSERKFLQNLEENKNIFDNYDWWYFSKLDETLDRIYIPYYDNKSRKVREFKPDFMFWLKKGNKYILLFIDPHGTEHTEALRKIDGYREIFEDENENPKIFDKDGLEIKVIFRFYNKNKDVAKKYQKYFVEKIEDLRSILNE
;
A
#
# COMPACT_ATOMS: atom_id res chain seq x y z
N LYS A 1 -10.04 -28.35 -17.63
CA LYS A 1 -8.65 -28.06 -18.01
C LYS A 1 -8.71 -26.89 -18.97
N GLN A 2 -8.52 -25.68 -18.47
CA GLN A 2 -8.42 -24.48 -19.32
C GLN A 2 -7.02 -24.53 -19.92
N GLU A 3 -6.94 -24.57 -21.25
CA GLU A 3 -5.70 -24.37 -21.99
C GLU A 3 -5.10 -23.04 -21.52
N SER A 4 -3.89 -23.09 -20.96
CA SER A 4 -3.13 -21.87 -20.69
C SER A 4 -2.83 -21.25 -22.04
N GLU A 5 -3.56 -20.19 -22.40
CA GLU A 5 -3.09 -19.31 -23.44
C GLU A 5 -1.65 -18.90 -23.08
N ASP A 6 -0.72 -18.99 -24.04
CA ASP A 6 0.66 -18.57 -23.83
C ASP A 6 0.68 -17.09 -23.43
N GLU A 7 0.92 -16.80 -22.16
CA GLU A 7 1.12 -15.46 -21.63
C GLU A 7 2.57 -15.02 -21.89
N GLU A 8 2.76 -13.83 -22.47
CA GLU A 8 4.08 -13.21 -22.64
C GLU A 8 4.24 -12.03 -21.66
N ASN A 9 5.43 -11.93 -21.05
CA ASN A 9 5.79 -10.77 -20.24
C ASN A 9 6.19 -9.59 -21.14
N ILE A 10 5.58 -8.44 -20.93
CA ILE A 10 5.83 -7.20 -21.67
C ILE A 10 6.44 -6.08 -20.80
N GLY A 11 6.92 -6.41 -19.61
CA GLY A 11 7.49 -5.45 -18.67
C GLY A 11 8.70 -4.69 -19.21
N TYR A 12 9.40 -5.25 -20.20
CA TYR A 12 10.52 -4.61 -20.90
C TYR A 12 10.10 -3.38 -21.73
N LEU A 13 8.80 -3.21 -22.02
CA LEU A 13 8.27 -2.04 -22.73
C LEU A 13 8.09 -0.82 -21.82
N PHE A 14 8.22 -1.01 -20.52
CA PHE A 14 8.01 0.00 -19.50
C PHE A 14 9.35 0.42 -18.90
N GLU A 15 9.45 1.66 -18.47
CA GLU A 15 10.64 2.16 -17.79
C GLU A 15 10.29 3.04 -16.60
N ILE A 16 11.18 3.07 -15.62
CA ILE A 16 11.11 4.05 -14.54
C ILE A 16 11.25 5.42 -15.17
N ASN A 17 10.37 6.34 -14.79
CA ASN A 17 10.34 7.68 -15.32
C ASN A 17 11.73 8.35 -15.19
N PRO A 18 12.39 8.71 -16.31
CA PRO A 18 13.71 9.32 -16.27
C PRO A 18 13.84 10.59 -15.39
N GLU A 19 12.74 11.31 -15.12
CA GLU A 19 12.77 12.49 -14.24
C GLU A 19 12.97 12.16 -12.76
N LEU A 20 12.93 10.87 -12.40
CA LEU A 20 13.17 10.39 -11.04
C LEU A 20 14.61 9.98 -10.77
N LEU A 21 15.50 10.06 -11.77
CA LEU A 21 16.89 9.62 -11.63
C LEU A 21 17.68 10.45 -10.60
N ASP A 22 17.36 11.73 -10.46
CA ASP A 22 17.98 12.67 -9.51
C ASP A 22 17.13 12.91 -8.24
N LYS A 23 16.00 12.21 -8.09
CA LYS A 23 15.07 12.41 -6.97
C LYS A 23 15.24 11.34 -5.91
N LEU A 24 15.30 11.76 -4.64
CA LEU A 24 15.28 10.87 -3.49
C LEU A 24 13.85 10.37 -3.24
N LEU A 25 13.59 9.10 -3.50
CA LEU A 25 12.32 8.43 -3.20
C LEU A 25 12.47 7.60 -1.93
N LEU A 26 11.72 7.92 -0.88
CA LEU A 26 11.79 7.22 0.39
C LEU A 26 10.62 6.25 0.59
N VAL A 27 10.86 5.17 1.32
CA VAL A 27 9.81 4.23 1.76
C VAL A 27 10.03 3.88 3.23
N PRO A 28 8.96 3.70 4.03
CA PRO A 28 9.09 3.27 5.41
C PRO A 28 9.56 1.81 5.49
N THR A 29 10.30 1.50 6.55
CA THR A 29 10.72 0.13 6.89
C THR A 29 10.30 -0.20 8.31
N TYR A 30 10.13 -1.50 8.56
CA TYR A 30 9.56 -2.00 9.80
C TYR A 30 10.38 -3.16 10.35
N LYS A 31 10.45 -3.24 11.67
CA LYS A 31 11.05 -4.36 12.40
C LYS A 31 10.05 -4.94 13.39
N ASP A 32 10.34 -6.14 13.86
CA ASP A 32 9.58 -6.71 14.98
C ASP A 32 9.87 -5.89 16.23
N SER A 33 8.82 -5.51 16.95
CA SER A 33 8.97 -4.82 18.22
C SER A 33 9.61 -5.72 19.27
N ASN A 34 10.31 -5.09 20.21
CA ASN A 34 10.96 -5.81 21.31
C ASN A 34 9.94 -6.42 22.29
N LEU A 35 8.72 -5.86 22.33
CA LEU A 35 7.64 -6.26 23.23
C LEU A 35 6.63 -7.16 22.51
N MET A 36 6.17 -8.20 23.20
CA MET A 36 5.05 -9.03 22.75
C MET A 36 3.72 -8.29 22.93
N LEU A 37 2.69 -8.75 22.23
CA LEU A 37 1.34 -8.17 22.29
C LEU A 37 0.86 -8.06 23.75
N ILE A 38 1.06 -9.11 24.56
CA ILE A 38 0.64 -9.13 25.97
C ILE A 38 1.37 -8.11 26.85
N GLU A 39 2.48 -7.54 26.39
CA GLU A 39 3.26 -6.52 27.09
C GLU A 39 2.78 -5.09 26.78
N LYS A 40 1.97 -4.89 25.73
CA LYS A 40 1.46 -3.57 25.31
C LYS A 40 0.02 -3.35 25.78
N GLU A 41 -0.17 -3.01 27.05
CA GLU A 41 -1.51 -2.89 27.68
C GLU A 41 -2.46 -1.93 26.96
N ASP A 42 -1.93 -0.90 26.32
CA ASP A 42 -2.63 0.08 25.47
C ASP A 42 -3.07 -0.48 24.11
N ARG A 43 -2.50 -1.62 23.68
CA ARG A 43 -2.68 -2.20 22.33
C ARG A 43 -3.18 -3.65 22.33
N ILE A 44 -3.41 -4.24 23.50
CA ILE A 44 -3.99 -5.58 23.58
C ILE A 44 -5.45 -5.49 23.14
N SER A 45 -5.73 -6.01 21.95
CA SER A 45 -7.10 -6.43 21.64
C SER A 45 -7.43 -7.67 22.46
N GLU A 46 -8.60 -7.70 23.07
CA GLU A 46 -9.09 -8.87 23.79
C GLU A 46 -9.18 -10.09 22.85
N TYR A 47 -8.77 -11.25 23.33
CA TYR A 47 -8.91 -12.51 22.64
C TYR A 47 -10.36 -12.99 22.75
N ALA A 48 -11.10 -12.90 21.65
CA ALA A 48 -12.47 -13.40 21.56
C ALA A 48 -12.52 -14.93 21.71
N ILE A 49 -13.32 -15.42 22.65
CA ILE A 49 -13.44 -16.83 23.01
C ILE A 49 -14.85 -17.17 23.49
N SER A 50 -15.32 -18.39 23.23
CA SER A 50 -16.60 -18.85 23.74
C SER A 50 -16.54 -19.08 25.25
N GLN A 51 -17.68 -18.93 25.95
CA GLN A 51 -17.75 -19.18 27.39
C GLN A 51 -17.33 -20.62 27.76
N GLN A 52 -17.59 -21.60 26.88
CA GLN A 52 -17.21 -23.00 27.08
C GLN A 52 -15.70 -23.20 26.96
N ASP A 53 -15.08 -22.65 25.91
CA ASP A 53 -13.65 -22.75 25.69
C ASP A 53 -12.85 -21.96 26.74
N TYR A 54 -13.38 -20.80 27.19
CA TYR A 54 -12.77 -20.02 28.25
C TYR A 54 -12.65 -20.82 29.55
N LYS A 55 -13.73 -21.48 29.99
CA LYS A 55 -13.70 -22.33 31.19
C LYS A 55 -12.69 -23.46 31.07
N MET A 56 -12.61 -24.08 29.88
CA MET A 56 -11.62 -25.13 29.62
C MET A 56 -10.20 -24.59 29.76
N ILE A 57 -9.89 -23.43 29.17
CA ILE A 57 -8.57 -22.82 29.27
C ILE A 57 -8.24 -22.36 30.69
N GLU A 58 -9.24 -21.83 31.40
CA GLU A 58 -9.11 -21.44 32.81
C GLU A 58 -8.68 -22.64 33.66
N THR A 59 -9.39 -23.76 33.54
CA THR A 59 -9.02 -25.00 34.24
C THR A 59 -7.62 -25.47 33.87
N TYR A 60 -7.28 -25.50 32.58
CA TYR A 60 -5.96 -25.97 32.13
C TYR A 60 -4.82 -25.09 32.64
N LEU A 61 -4.98 -23.76 32.63
CA LEU A 61 -3.97 -22.84 33.14
C LEU A 61 -3.83 -22.91 34.67
N GLN A 62 -4.88 -23.26 35.40
CA GLN A 62 -4.84 -23.42 36.85
C GLN A 62 -4.27 -24.78 37.29
N GLU A 63 -4.59 -25.86 36.58
CA GLU A 63 -4.25 -27.23 36.98
C GLU A 63 -2.91 -27.74 36.44
N LEU A 64 -2.47 -27.26 35.26
CA LEU A 64 -1.20 -27.71 34.68
C LEU A 64 0.01 -26.95 35.23
N ASP A 65 1.07 -27.71 35.51
CA ASP A 65 2.39 -27.20 35.88
C ASP A 65 3.00 -26.39 34.74
N ASP A 66 3.64 -25.27 35.07
CA ASP A 66 4.26 -24.37 34.08
C ASP A 66 5.27 -25.08 33.19
N ARG A 67 6.00 -26.06 33.72
CA ARG A 67 6.99 -26.84 32.95
C ARG A 67 6.31 -27.62 31.84
N ILE A 68 5.11 -28.16 32.08
CA ILE A 68 4.33 -28.88 31.06
C ILE A 68 3.86 -27.90 29.99
N LEU A 69 3.38 -26.73 30.40
CA LEU A 69 2.89 -25.70 29.48
C LEU A 69 4.01 -25.18 28.57
N VAL A 70 5.18 -24.91 29.14
CA VAL A 70 6.38 -24.49 28.39
C VAL A 70 6.86 -25.60 27.45
N CYS A 71 7.08 -26.83 27.94
CA CYS A 71 7.63 -27.90 27.11
C CYS A 71 6.68 -28.39 26.00
N LYS A 72 5.37 -28.43 26.25
CA LYS A 72 4.39 -28.97 25.28
C LYS A 72 3.97 -27.95 24.23
N TYR A 73 3.88 -26.68 24.61
CA TYR A 73 3.33 -25.62 23.76
C TYR A 73 4.34 -24.57 23.33
N ASP A 74 5.61 -24.69 23.75
CA ASP A 74 6.67 -23.69 23.50
C ASP A 74 6.24 -22.30 24.00
N ALA A 75 5.65 -22.28 25.21
CA ALA A 75 5.08 -21.09 25.80
C ALA A 75 6.16 -20.12 26.28
N ASP A 76 6.05 -18.85 25.91
CA ASP A 76 6.86 -17.80 26.53
C ASP A 76 6.47 -17.62 28.01
N LEU A 77 7.48 -17.54 28.89
CA LEU A 77 7.28 -17.46 30.33
C LEU A 77 6.51 -16.21 30.76
N LYS A 78 6.80 -15.05 30.16
CA LYS A 78 6.11 -13.80 30.48
C LYS A 78 4.64 -13.84 30.05
N VAL A 79 4.39 -14.45 28.88
CA VAL A 79 3.03 -14.65 28.39
C VAL A 79 2.25 -15.55 29.34
N LEU A 80 2.86 -16.66 29.76
CA LEU A 80 2.23 -17.60 30.68
C LEU A 80 1.93 -16.97 32.04
N GLU A 81 2.87 -16.23 32.63
CA GLU A 81 2.69 -15.52 33.90
C GLU A 81 1.50 -14.54 33.83
N LYS A 82 1.44 -13.71 32.78
CA LYS A 82 0.34 -12.74 32.60
C LYS A 82 -1.00 -13.44 32.38
N LEU A 83 -1.04 -14.53 31.61
CA LEU A 83 -2.26 -15.31 31.39
C LEU A 83 -2.77 -15.96 32.67
N LYS A 84 -1.90 -16.61 33.44
CA LYS A 84 -2.28 -17.22 34.73
C LYS A 84 -2.75 -16.18 35.73
N LYS A 85 -2.08 -15.01 35.78
CA LYS A 85 -2.50 -13.89 36.63
C LYS A 85 -3.88 -13.39 36.25
N ALA A 86 -4.14 -13.18 34.96
CA ALA A 86 -5.46 -12.78 34.47
C ALA A 86 -6.52 -13.80 34.91
N VAL A 87 -6.36 -15.08 34.56
CA VAL A 87 -7.35 -16.12 34.87
C VAL A 87 -7.57 -16.34 36.38
N SER A 88 -6.56 -16.10 37.21
CA SER A 88 -6.66 -16.30 38.67
C SER A 88 -7.34 -15.13 39.40
N ASP A 89 -7.33 -13.93 38.83
CA ASP A 89 -7.84 -12.71 39.49
C ASP A 89 -9.36 -12.59 39.35
N LYS A 90 -10.09 -13.38 40.15
CA LYS A 90 -11.57 -13.45 40.16
C LYS A 90 -12.26 -12.12 40.52
N GLN A 91 -11.53 -11.13 41.05
CA GLN A 91 -12.10 -9.85 41.49
C GLN A 91 -12.14 -8.78 40.38
N LYS A 92 -11.38 -8.96 39.29
CA LYS A 92 -11.47 -8.09 38.10
C LYS A 92 -12.29 -8.78 37.02
N LYS A 93 -13.58 -8.45 36.95
CA LYS A 93 -14.46 -8.85 35.84
C LYS A 93 -13.99 -8.33 34.46
N ASN A 94 -13.03 -7.39 34.42
CA ASN A 94 -12.36 -6.95 33.20
C ASN A 94 -10.88 -7.36 33.24
N ASN A 95 -10.60 -8.60 32.89
CA ASN A 95 -9.27 -8.93 32.40
C ASN A 95 -9.25 -8.54 30.91
N ASN A 96 -8.60 -7.42 30.58
CA ASN A 96 -8.48 -6.89 29.21
C ASN A 96 -7.79 -7.85 28.21
N LEU A 97 -7.59 -9.12 28.57
CA LEU A 97 -7.03 -10.16 27.70
C LEU A 97 -8.11 -10.98 26.99
N PHE A 98 -9.31 -11.15 27.55
CA PHE A 98 -10.31 -12.08 26.98
C PHE A 98 -11.67 -11.41 26.82
N CYS A 99 -12.26 -11.55 25.63
CA CYS A 99 -13.63 -11.15 25.35
C CYS A 99 -14.48 -12.41 25.25
N ILE A 100 -15.44 -12.59 26.16
CA ILE A 100 -16.31 -13.75 26.13
C ILE A 100 -17.50 -13.45 25.23
N GLU A 101 -17.57 -14.13 24.09
CA GLU A 101 -18.62 -13.94 23.08
C GLU A 101 -19.42 -15.23 22.87
N ASP A 102 -20.74 -15.16 23.02
CA ASP A 102 -21.64 -16.32 22.85
C ASP A 102 -21.70 -16.82 21.39
N THR A 103 -21.39 -15.95 20.43
CA THR A 103 -21.35 -16.26 18.99
C THR A 103 -19.98 -16.77 18.51
N ALA A 104 -18.96 -16.78 19.38
CA ALA A 104 -17.63 -17.24 19.02
C ALA A 104 -17.62 -18.73 18.66
N LYS A 105 -16.83 -19.10 17.64
CA LYS A 105 -16.67 -20.49 17.23
C LYS A 105 -16.13 -21.32 18.39
N ILE A 106 -16.90 -22.33 18.76
CA ILE A 106 -16.54 -23.28 19.81
C ILE A 106 -15.54 -24.32 19.26
N ILE A 107 -14.38 -24.46 19.89
CA ILE A 107 -13.30 -25.37 19.45
C ILE A 107 -13.32 -26.68 20.24
N LYS A 108 -13.52 -26.64 21.57
CA LYS A 108 -13.53 -27.80 22.50
C LYS A 108 -12.28 -28.69 22.47
N ASN A 109 -11.16 -28.16 21.98
CA ASN A 109 -9.88 -28.85 21.99
C ASN A 109 -8.85 -27.98 22.74
N PRO A 110 -8.41 -28.40 23.94
CA PRO A 110 -7.55 -27.59 24.79
C PRO A 110 -6.15 -27.39 24.20
N ASP A 111 -5.62 -28.37 23.46
CA ASP A 111 -4.31 -28.25 22.81
C ASP A 111 -4.31 -27.17 21.74
N ILE A 112 -5.36 -27.14 20.89
CA ILE A 112 -5.51 -26.14 19.84
C ILE A 112 -5.77 -24.76 20.46
N LEU A 113 -6.61 -24.70 21.48
CA LEU A 113 -6.94 -23.45 22.18
C LEU A 113 -5.71 -22.82 22.84
N LEU A 114 -4.95 -23.60 23.62
CA LEU A 114 -3.73 -23.10 24.28
C LEU A 114 -2.69 -22.65 23.26
N ARG A 115 -2.44 -23.42 22.19
CA ARG A 115 -1.51 -23.01 21.12
C ARG A 115 -1.93 -21.68 20.48
N ASN A 116 -3.22 -21.52 20.19
CA ASN A 116 -3.74 -20.30 19.57
C ASN A 116 -3.63 -19.09 20.50
N ILE A 117 -3.96 -19.25 21.78
CA ILE A 117 -3.89 -18.19 22.79
C ILE A 117 -2.44 -17.78 23.06
N LEU A 118 -1.56 -18.76 23.29
CA LEU A 118 -0.14 -18.51 23.53
C LEU A 118 0.50 -17.84 22.32
N SER A 119 0.25 -18.33 21.11
CA SER A 119 0.76 -17.71 19.87
C SER A 119 0.25 -16.29 19.67
N TYR A 120 -1.03 -16.03 19.97
CA TYR A 120 -1.63 -14.69 19.90
C TYR A 120 -0.91 -13.70 20.81
N PHE A 121 -0.74 -14.05 22.08
CA PHE A 121 -0.15 -13.16 23.08
C PHE A 121 1.37 -13.03 22.95
N SER A 122 2.03 -14.05 22.40
CA SER A 122 3.47 -14.03 22.08
C SER A 122 3.78 -13.30 20.78
N ALA A 123 2.76 -12.90 20.00
CA ALA A 123 2.98 -12.22 18.73
C ALA A 123 3.68 -10.87 18.95
N LYS A 124 4.75 -10.62 18.20
CA LYS A 124 5.41 -9.31 18.14
C LYS A 124 4.73 -8.46 17.09
N LEU A 125 4.28 -7.27 17.47
CA LEU A 125 3.79 -6.29 16.50
C LEU A 125 4.97 -5.70 15.72
N LYS A 126 4.71 -5.22 14.50
CA LYS A 126 5.69 -4.44 13.75
C LYS A 126 5.72 -3.00 14.27
N GLU A 127 6.90 -2.43 14.34
CA GLU A 127 7.12 -1.02 14.65
C GLU A 127 7.95 -0.36 13.54
N PHE A 128 7.86 0.96 13.47
CA PHE A 128 8.70 1.75 12.57
C PHE A 128 10.18 1.53 12.90
N ASP A 129 10.99 1.28 11.88
CA ASP A 129 12.44 1.15 12.02
C ASP A 129 13.16 2.38 11.48
N SER A 130 13.05 2.63 10.18
CA SER A 130 13.66 3.79 9.51
C SER A 130 12.99 4.06 8.17
N PHE A 131 13.39 5.12 7.48
CA PHE A 131 13.15 5.26 6.04
C PHE A 131 14.36 4.72 5.28
N LYS A 132 14.12 4.03 4.16
CA LYS A 132 15.16 3.71 3.18
C LYS A 132 14.87 4.39 1.85
N GLU A 133 15.89 4.55 1.02
CA GLU A 133 15.68 4.89 -0.38
C GLU A 133 15.00 3.71 -1.10
N LEU A 134 14.09 4.04 -2.01
CA LEU A 134 13.33 3.08 -2.79
C LEU A 134 14.28 2.26 -3.68
N ASP A 135 14.23 0.94 -3.52
CA ASP A 135 14.94 -0.01 -4.34
C ASP A 135 14.15 -0.23 -5.64
N LYS A 136 14.67 0.35 -6.73
CA LYS A 136 14.08 0.33 -8.08
C LYS A 136 13.87 -1.09 -8.64
N ASP A 137 14.54 -2.09 -8.08
CA ASP A 137 14.46 -3.49 -8.50
C ASP A 137 13.70 -4.40 -7.55
N LYS A 138 13.21 -3.89 -6.40
CA LYS A 138 12.53 -4.72 -5.39
C LYS A 138 11.25 -4.13 -4.81
N ASP A 139 11.12 -2.82 -4.71
CA ASP A 139 10.02 -2.21 -3.95
C ASP A 139 8.76 -2.03 -4.79
N ILE A 140 8.89 -1.46 -5.99
CA ILE A 140 7.80 -1.29 -6.97
C ILE A 140 8.26 -1.90 -8.29
N VAL A 141 7.76 -3.09 -8.59
CA VAL A 141 8.27 -3.93 -9.69
C VAL A 141 7.17 -4.52 -10.55
N HIS A 142 5.90 -4.39 -10.16
CA HIS A 142 4.77 -4.98 -10.89
C HIS A 142 4.76 -4.64 -12.39
N PHE A 143 5.17 -3.42 -12.76
CA PHE A 143 5.25 -3.00 -14.16
C PHE A 143 6.24 -3.84 -14.99
N LYS A 144 7.30 -4.38 -14.35
CA LYS A 144 8.26 -5.33 -14.97
C LYS A 144 7.67 -6.73 -15.18
N HIS A 145 6.52 -6.99 -14.57
CA HIS A 145 5.85 -8.29 -14.55
C HIS A 145 4.48 -8.27 -15.22
N ILE A 146 4.13 -7.21 -15.97
CA ILE A 146 2.90 -7.18 -16.76
C ILE A 146 2.96 -8.30 -17.81
N THR A 147 1.99 -9.22 -17.74
CA THR A 147 1.80 -10.31 -18.71
C THR A 147 0.57 -10.07 -19.55
N ILE A 148 0.63 -10.51 -20.82
CA ILE A 148 -0.46 -10.42 -21.78
C ILE A 148 -0.61 -11.71 -22.59
N THR A 149 -1.83 -12.09 -22.95
CA THR A 149 -2.11 -13.14 -23.93
C THR A 149 -1.47 -12.80 -25.28
N ARG A 150 -0.74 -13.76 -25.88
CA ARG A 150 -0.02 -13.59 -27.15
C ARG A 150 -0.87 -13.07 -28.32
N SER A 151 -2.16 -13.44 -28.39
CA SER A 151 -3.10 -12.99 -29.43
C SER A 151 -3.32 -11.48 -29.44
N LYS A 152 -3.13 -10.80 -28.30
CA LYS A 152 -3.32 -9.35 -28.11
C LYS A 152 -2.02 -8.55 -28.07
N LEU A 153 -0.86 -9.23 -28.08
CA LEU A 153 0.44 -8.60 -27.91
C LEU A 153 0.75 -7.54 -28.97
N ASN A 154 0.62 -7.90 -30.25
CA ASN A 154 1.07 -7.04 -31.35
C ASN A 154 0.29 -5.70 -31.40
N SER A 155 -1.02 -5.73 -31.13
CA SER A 155 -1.85 -4.52 -31.16
C SER A 155 -1.54 -3.53 -30.04
N ILE A 156 -1.01 -4.03 -28.90
CA ILE A 156 -0.70 -3.23 -27.72
C ILE A 156 0.76 -2.76 -27.72
N LYS A 157 1.69 -3.63 -28.15
CA LYS A 157 3.13 -3.32 -28.17
C LYS A 157 3.45 -2.06 -28.97
N GLU A 158 2.92 -1.94 -30.18
CA GLU A 158 3.15 -0.76 -31.02
C GLU A 158 2.62 0.53 -30.38
N LYS A 159 1.50 0.45 -29.68
CA LYS A 159 0.86 1.59 -29.02
C LYS A 159 1.65 2.05 -27.80
N ILE A 160 2.18 1.09 -27.02
CA ILE A 160 3.08 1.38 -25.90
C ILE A 160 4.32 2.13 -26.38
N GLU A 161 4.97 1.65 -27.44
CA GLU A 161 6.15 2.29 -28.00
C GLU A 161 5.87 3.71 -28.53
N ARG A 162 4.70 3.94 -29.14
CA ARG A 162 4.30 5.29 -29.59
C ARG A 162 4.06 6.24 -28.42
N VAL A 163 3.29 5.82 -27.42
CA VAL A 163 3.03 6.63 -26.22
C VAL A 163 4.32 6.90 -25.44
N LYS A 164 5.25 5.96 -25.40
CA LYS A 164 6.56 6.14 -24.76
C LYS A 164 7.37 7.27 -25.43
N LYS A 165 7.40 7.31 -26.76
CA LYS A 165 8.05 8.38 -27.53
C LYS A 165 7.42 9.76 -27.31
N SER A 166 6.17 9.83 -26.83
CA SER A 166 5.52 11.12 -26.55
C SER A 166 6.26 11.94 -25.49
N LYS A 167 7.04 11.28 -24.61
CA LYS A 167 7.81 11.94 -23.56
C LYS A 167 8.98 12.76 -24.12
N ASP A 168 9.65 12.22 -25.12
CA ASP A 168 10.90 12.79 -25.62
C ASP A 168 10.65 13.87 -26.68
N LYS A 169 9.40 14.24 -26.96
CA LYS A 169 9.04 15.25 -27.98
C LYS A 169 9.92 16.49 -27.92
N GLU A 170 10.02 17.15 -26.77
CA GLU A 170 10.79 18.40 -26.65
C GLU A 170 12.28 18.18 -26.88
N LYS A 171 12.85 17.06 -26.40
CA LYS A 171 14.25 16.70 -26.63
C LYS A 171 14.50 16.35 -28.10
N GLU A 172 13.57 15.63 -28.72
CA GLU A 172 13.65 15.20 -30.10
C GLU A 172 13.47 16.38 -31.05
N GLU A 173 12.61 17.34 -30.71
CA GLU A 173 12.51 18.65 -31.38
C GLU A 173 13.83 19.45 -31.29
N GLN A 174 14.45 19.52 -30.10
CA GLN A 174 15.76 20.18 -29.93
C GLN A 174 16.87 19.50 -30.74
N ILE A 175 16.94 18.16 -30.72
CA ILE A 175 17.93 17.41 -31.51
C ILE A 175 17.71 17.64 -33.02
N LEU A 176 16.46 17.67 -33.48
CA LEU A 176 16.14 17.97 -34.87
C LEU A 176 16.52 19.40 -35.25
N MET A 177 16.31 20.37 -34.34
CA MET A 177 16.71 21.75 -34.53
C MET A 177 18.24 21.88 -34.64
N GLU A 178 19.00 21.24 -33.74
CA GLU A 178 20.46 21.19 -33.83
C GLU A 178 20.96 20.54 -35.12
N LYS A 179 20.32 19.46 -35.58
CA LYS A 179 20.69 18.79 -36.84
C LYS A 179 20.40 19.65 -38.05
N LEU A 180 19.33 20.45 -38.01
CA LEU A 180 19.03 21.42 -39.05
C LEU A 180 20.07 22.54 -39.07
N GLU A 181 20.47 23.05 -37.89
CA GLU A 181 21.52 24.07 -37.75
C GLU A 181 22.89 23.57 -38.23
N LYS A 182 23.23 22.30 -37.95
CA LYS A 182 24.46 21.63 -38.41
C LYS A 182 24.41 21.24 -39.90
N GLY A 183 23.27 21.39 -40.57
CA GLY A 183 23.08 21.02 -41.98
C GLY A 183 23.03 19.52 -42.25
N GLU A 184 22.85 18.69 -41.22
CA GLU A 184 22.74 17.22 -41.34
C GLU A 184 21.40 16.78 -41.92
N ILE A 185 20.37 17.61 -41.79
CA ILE A 185 19.03 17.41 -42.36
C ILE A 185 18.58 18.67 -43.08
N ASN A 186 17.72 18.52 -44.09
CA ASN A 186 17.14 19.66 -44.79
C ASN A 186 15.80 20.11 -44.17
N LEU A 187 15.34 21.31 -44.56
CA LEU A 187 14.11 21.91 -44.02
C LEU A 187 12.85 21.05 -44.28
N LYS A 188 12.83 20.28 -45.36
CA LYS A 188 11.71 19.39 -45.70
C LYS A 188 11.67 18.18 -44.75
N GLU A 189 12.81 17.53 -44.53
CA GLU A 189 12.97 16.43 -43.59
C GLU A 189 12.71 16.86 -42.15
N TYR A 190 13.18 18.04 -41.76
CA TYR A 190 12.85 18.64 -40.46
C TYR A 190 11.33 18.81 -40.31
N THR A 191 10.67 19.42 -41.30
CA THR A 191 9.22 19.65 -41.26
C THR A 191 8.43 18.34 -41.20
N GLU A 192 8.84 17.30 -41.95
CA GLU A 192 8.20 15.98 -41.92
C GLU A 192 8.37 15.30 -40.55
N LYS A 193 9.56 15.36 -39.96
CA LYS A 193 9.85 14.77 -38.64
C LYS A 193 9.15 15.50 -37.50
N ILE A 194 9.09 16.83 -37.53
CA ILE A 194 8.34 17.63 -36.54
C ILE A 194 6.84 17.36 -36.66
N LYS A 195 6.29 17.25 -37.88
CA LYS A 195 4.87 16.84 -38.05
C LYS A 195 4.61 15.45 -37.50
N ALA A 196 5.53 14.51 -37.71
CA ALA A 196 5.42 13.16 -37.14
C ALA A 196 5.46 13.18 -35.60
N LEU A 197 6.33 14.00 -34.99
CA LEU A 197 6.40 14.21 -33.54
C LEU A 197 5.14 14.88 -32.98
N ALA A 198 4.61 15.89 -33.67
CA ALA A 198 3.38 16.57 -33.28
C ALA A 198 2.19 15.60 -33.17
N ASN A 199 2.12 14.61 -34.07
CA ASN A 199 1.06 13.60 -34.10
C ASN A 199 1.15 12.53 -33.00
N ILE A 200 2.25 12.44 -32.23
CA ILE A 200 2.35 11.44 -31.15
C ILE A 200 1.47 11.89 -29.99
N GLU A 201 0.38 11.18 -29.71
CA GLU A 201 -0.44 11.53 -28.55
C GLU A 201 0.17 10.97 -27.25
N PRO A 202 0.03 11.67 -26.10
CA PRO A 202 0.43 11.15 -24.80
C PRO A 202 -0.49 10.02 -24.31
N GLN A 203 -1.51 9.66 -25.11
CA GLN A 203 -2.47 8.63 -24.83
C GLN A 203 -2.84 7.89 -26.12
N GLU A 204 -2.96 6.57 -26.06
CA GLU A 204 -3.55 5.77 -27.15
C GLU A 204 -4.57 4.78 -26.60
N LYS A 205 -5.65 4.56 -27.35
CA LYS A 205 -6.62 3.50 -27.06
C LYS A 205 -6.26 2.22 -27.80
N ALA A 206 -6.29 1.09 -27.10
CA ALA A 206 -6.01 -0.24 -27.60
C ALA A 206 -7.10 -1.21 -27.15
N ASP A 207 -8.04 -1.54 -28.03
CA ASP A 207 -9.22 -2.35 -27.68
C ASP A 207 -9.99 -1.72 -26.49
N ASP A 208 -9.98 -2.39 -25.34
CA ASP A 208 -10.56 -1.95 -24.07
C ASP A 208 -9.49 -1.47 -23.06
N LEU A 209 -8.32 -1.06 -23.56
CA LEU A 209 -7.25 -0.45 -22.80
C LEU A 209 -7.01 0.98 -23.26
N THR A 210 -6.63 1.82 -22.32
CA THR A 210 -6.03 3.13 -22.55
C THR A 210 -4.60 3.09 -22.05
N ILE A 211 -3.66 3.34 -22.93
CA ILE A 211 -2.23 3.48 -22.61
C ILE A 211 -1.98 4.98 -22.47
N LYS A 212 -1.51 5.42 -21.31
CA LYS A 212 -1.26 6.84 -21.02
C LYS A 212 0.19 7.07 -20.58
N ASN A 213 0.77 8.16 -21.05
CA ASN A 213 1.98 8.71 -20.49
C ASN A 213 1.59 9.74 -19.42
N LEU A 214 1.80 9.37 -18.16
CA LEU A 214 1.53 10.24 -17.01
C LEU A 214 2.84 10.82 -16.50
N GLU A 215 3.09 12.09 -16.78
CA GLU A 215 4.37 12.78 -16.50
C GLU A 215 4.86 12.62 -15.06
N LYS A 216 3.95 12.60 -14.08
CA LYS A 216 4.27 12.50 -12.64
C LYS A 216 4.22 11.08 -12.09
N HIS A 217 4.07 10.07 -12.94
CA HIS A 217 4.02 8.68 -12.52
C HIS A 217 5.43 8.05 -12.41
N TYR A 218 5.59 7.07 -11.52
CA TYR A 218 6.87 6.40 -11.22
C TYR A 218 7.43 5.61 -12.40
N TYR A 219 6.58 4.94 -13.16
CA TYR A 219 6.95 4.26 -14.40
C TYR A 219 6.04 4.72 -15.54
N ILE A 220 6.55 4.64 -16.76
CA ILE A 220 5.84 5.04 -17.96
C ILE A 220 5.97 3.95 -19.04
N PRO A 221 4.93 3.77 -19.89
CA PRO A 221 3.58 4.33 -19.74
C PRO A 221 2.74 3.57 -18.68
N VAL A 222 1.53 4.03 -18.40
CA VAL A 222 0.55 3.36 -17.54
C VAL A 222 -0.56 2.77 -18.41
N ILE A 223 -0.95 1.53 -18.12
CA ILE A 223 -2.08 0.86 -18.77
C ILE A 223 -3.29 0.89 -17.86
N ILE A 224 -4.41 1.36 -18.41
CA ILE A 224 -5.69 1.47 -17.73
C ILE A 224 -6.73 0.68 -18.53
N SER A 225 -7.47 -0.22 -17.91
CA SER A 225 -8.57 -0.91 -18.57
C SER A 225 -9.86 -0.08 -18.53
N GLU A 226 -10.60 -0.04 -19.64
CA GLU A 226 -11.95 0.52 -19.70
C GLU A 226 -13.00 -0.45 -19.14
N LYS A 227 -12.67 -1.73 -18.96
CA LYS A 227 -13.55 -2.75 -18.38
C LYS A 227 -13.08 -3.22 -17.00
N ASP A 228 -14.04 -3.60 -16.18
CA ASP A 228 -13.79 -4.11 -14.83
C ASP A 228 -13.25 -5.56 -14.87
N LYS A 229 -13.66 -6.31 -15.89
CA LYS A 229 -13.28 -7.71 -16.10
C LYS A 229 -12.41 -7.81 -17.35
N ILE A 230 -11.13 -8.05 -17.09
CA ILE A 230 -10.09 -8.30 -18.10
C ILE A 230 -9.14 -9.36 -17.53
N ASP A 231 -8.95 -10.43 -18.27
CA ASP A 231 -8.17 -11.60 -17.90
C ASP A 231 -6.94 -11.80 -18.77
N TYR A 232 -6.97 -11.29 -20.01
CA TYR A 232 -5.86 -11.37 -20.96
C TYR A 232 -4.64 -10.49 -20.62
N ILE A 233 -4.73 -9.59 -19.63
CA ILE A 233 -3.61 -8.75 -19.17
C ILE A 233 -3.66 -8.56 -17.64
N LYS A 234 -2.50 -8.62 -16.98
CA LYS A 234 -2.36 -8.57 -15.52
C LYS A 234 -1.48 -7.41 -15.06
N HIS A 235 -1.58 -7.05 -13.78
CA HIS A 235 -0.80 -5.99 -13.12
C HIS A 235 -0.98 -4.59 -13.75
N ILE A 236 -2.22 -4.28 -14.15
CA ILE A 236 -2.63 -2.98 -14.71
C ILE A 236 -3.74 -2.34 -13.87
N ILE A 237 -4.03 -1.05 -14.11
CA ILE A 237 -5.13 -0.34 -13.44
C ILE A 237 -6.46 -0.79 -14.06
N LYS A 238 -7.26 -1.55 -13.31
CA LYS A 238 -8.56 -2.07 -13.80
C LYS A 238 -9.71 -1.83 -12.83
N ILE A 239 -9.42 -1.50 -11.57
CA ILE A 239 -10.46 -1.33 -10.56
C ILE A 239 -11.19 0.01 -10.79
N PRO A 240 -12.53 0.05 -10.79
CA PRO A 240 -13.29 1.29 -11.01
C PRO A 240 -12.90 2.46 -10.09
N SER A 241 -12.64 2.19 -8.82
CA SER A 241 -12.24 3.21 -7.83
C SER A 241 -10.88 3.82 -8.15
N GLU A 242 -9.91 3.01 -8.54
CA GLU A 242 -8.56 3.47 -8.96
C GLU A 242 -8.63 4.34 -10.22
N ARG A 243 -9.42 3.92 -11.22
CA ARG A 243 -9.61 4.70 -12.46
C ARG A 243 -10.22 6.06 -12.20
N LYS A 244 -11.25 6.09 -11.35
CA LYS A 244 -11.92 7.33 -10.95
C LYS A 244 -10.98 8.25 -10.16
N PHE A 245 -10.20 7.69 -9.24
CA PHE A 245 -9.19 8.46 -8.51
C PHE A 245 -8.16 9.07 -9.47
N LEU A 246 -7.63 8.27 -10.40
CA LEU A 246 -6.64 8.72 -11.36
C LEU A 246 -7.19 9.83 -12.28
N GLN A 247 -8.42 9.69 -12.77
CA GLN A 247 -9.09 10.73 -13.55
C GLN A 247 -9.19 12.04 -12.75
N ASN A 248 -9.68 11.97 -11.52
CA ASN A 248 -9.83 13.16 -10.66
C ASN A 248 -8.46 13.78 -10.31
N LEU A 249 -7.42 12.96 -10.15
CA LEU A 249 -6.04 13.40 -9.93
C LEU A 249 -5.49 14.16 -11.14
N GLU A 250 -5.72 13.66 -12.37
CA GLU A 250 -5.31 14.35 -13.60
C GLU A 250 -5.96 15.73 -13.73
N GLU A 251 -7.26 15.84 -13.39
CA GLU A 251 -8.02 17.09 -13.43
C GLU A 251 -7.61 18.10 -12.34
N ASN A 252 -7.11 17.63 -11.19
CA ASN A 252 -6.83 18.44 -10.00
C ASN A 252 -5.37 18.39 -9.56
N LYS A 253 -4.44 18.10 -10.47
CA LYS A 253 -3.00 17.98 -10.16
C LYS A 253 -2.37 19.26 -9.59
N ASN A 254 -3.01 20.40 -9.84
CA ASN A 254 -2.59 21.73 -9.39
C ASN A 254 -2.55 21.88 -7.85
N ILE A 255 -3.19 20.98 -7.10
CA ILE A 255 -3.08 20.98 -5.63
C ILE A 255 -1.63 20.78 -5.14
N PHE A 256 -0.76 20.23 -6.00
CA PHE A 256 0.63 19.94 -5.69
C PHE A 256 1.61 20.97 -6.27
N ASP A 257 1.15 22.06 -6.90
CA ASP A 257 2.02 23.06 -7.55
C ASP A 257 2.93 23.81 -6.56
N ASN A 258 2.59 23.78 -5.27
CA ASN A 258 3.37 24.43 -4.20
C ASN A 258 4.57 23.60 -3.71
N TYR A 259 4.79 22.41 -4.27
CA TYR A 259 5.91 21.54 -3.97
C TYR A 259 7.03 21.74 -5.00
N ASP A 260 8.28 21.60 -4.57
CA ASP A 260 9.45 21.69 -5.46
C ASP A 260 9.38 20.59 -6.53
N TRP A 261 8.90 19.41 -6.12
CA TRP A 261 8.50 18.33 -7.00
C TRP A 261 7.59 17.35 -6.28
N TRP A 262 6.81 16.60 -7.06
CA TRP A 262 6.01 15.48 -6.59
C TRP A 262 5.89 14.40 -7.67
N TYR A 263 5.82 13.15 -7.24
CA TYR A 263 5.56 11.99 -8.11
C TYR A 263 4.67 11.00 -7.36
N PHE A 264 4.08 10.07 -8.09
CA PHE A 264 3.26 9.01 -7.52
C PHE A 264 3.41 7.69 -8.27
N SER A 265 3.01 6.60 -7.63
CA SER A 265 2.96 5.28 -8.24
C SER A 265 1.67 4.58 -7.86
N LYS A 266 1.09 3.85 -8.81
CA LYS A 266 0.26 2.68 -8.49
C LYS A 266 1.11 1.66 -7.73
N LEU A 267 0.49 0.98 -6.77
CA LEU A 267 1.07 -0.19 -6.10
C LEU A 267 0.24 -1.43 -6.44
N ASP A 268 0.92 -2.56 -6.62
CA ASP A 268 0.31 -3.87 -6.80
C ASP A 268 0.39 -4.66 -5.49
N GLU A 269 -0.76 -5.16 -5.02
CA GLU A 269 -0.86 -5.89 -3.75
C GLU A 269 0.00 -7.18 -3.71
N THR A 270 0.25 -7.78 -4.88
CA THR A 270 0.89 -9.10 -4.97
C THR A 270 2.39 -9.05 -5.22
N LEU A 271 2.86 -8.07 -5.99
CA LEU A 271 4.25 -8.00 -6.43
C LEU A 271 5.07 -6.93 -5.69
N ASP A 272 4.43 -5.85 -5.25
CA ASP A 272 5.16 -4.75 -4.62
C ASP A 272 5.34 -4.94 -3.12
N ARG A 273 6.45 -4.40 -2.60
CA ARG A 273 6.88 -4.63 -1.21
C ARG A 273 6.57 -3.47 -0.28
N ILE A 274 5.83 -2.47 -0.75
CA ILE A 274 5.42 -1.34 0.07
C ILE A 274 4.14 -1.68 0.81
N TYR A 275 4.14 -1.55 2.13
CA TYR A 275 2.99 -1.84 2.97
C TYR A 275 3.00 -1.02 4.25
N ILE A 276 1.87 -0.99 4.95
CA ILE A 276 1.73 -0.54 6.33
C ILE A 276 1.32 -1.75 7.16
N PRO A 277 2.08 -2.15 8.19
CA PRO A 277 1.69 -3.28 9.00
C PRO A 277 0.51 -2.93 9.89
N TYR A 278 -0.41 -3.86 10.07
CA TYR A 278 -1.52 -3.73 11.01
C TYR A 278 -1.82 -5.08 11.64
N TYR A 279 -2.40 -5.07 12.83
CA TYR A 279 -2.82 -6.28 13.49
C TYR A 279 -4.24 -6.67 13.08
N ASP A 280 -4.42 -7.88 12.54
CA ASP A 280 -5.74 -8.39 12.21
C ASP A 280 -6.26 -9.34 13.29
N ASN A 281 -7.17 -8.84 14.12
CA ASN A 281 -7.80 -9.63 15.20
C ASN A 281 -8.53 -10.89 14.68
N LYS A 282 -8.98 -10.93 13.42
CA LYS A 282 -9.67 -12.12 12.87
C LYS A 282 -8.69 -13.26 12.59
N SER A 283 -7.60 -12.97 11.89
CA SER A 283 -6.55 -13.95 11.58
C SER A 283 -5.49 -14.09 12.66
N ARG A 284 -5.49 -13.19 13.66
CA ARG A 284 -4.61 -13.18 14.83
C ARG A 284 -3.13 -13.07 14.45
N LYS A 285 -2.85 -12.28 13.43
CA LYS A 285 -1.51 -12.08 12.86
C LYS A 285 -1.33 -10.63 12.43
N VAL A 286 -0.09 -10.19 12.41
CA VAL A 286 0.29 -8.97 11.70
C VAL A 286 0.12 -9.23 10.20
N ARG A 287 -0.61 -8.35 9.53
CA ARG A 287 -0.78 -8.35 8.08
C ARG A 287 -0.16 -7.11 7.47
N GLU A 288 0.10 -7.19 6.18
CA GLU A 288 0.60 -6.10 5.36
C GLU A 288 -0.58 -5.45 4.65
N PHE A 289 -0.95 -4.24 5.04
CA PHE A 289 -1.88 -3.44 4.24
C PHE A 289 -1.10 -2.81 3.08
N LYS A 290 -1.53 -3.08 1.85
CA LYS A 290 -0.98 -2.53 0.61
C LYS A 290 -1.92 -1.44 0.08
N PRO A 291 -1.63 -0.13 0.30
CA PRO A 291 -2.43 0.93 -0.31
C PRO A 291 -2.34 0.88 -1.84
N ASP A 292 -3.35 1.38 -2.55
CA ASP A 292 -3.35 1.34 -4.03
C ASP A 292 -2.37 2.32 -4.66
N PHE A 293 -2.11 3.46 -4.01
CA PHE A 293 -1.23 4.51 -4.52
C PHE A 293 -0.30 5.05 -3.42
N MET A 294 0.90 5.44 -3.84
CA MET A 294 1.87 6.14 -3.02
C MET A 294 2.36 7.40 -3.74
N PHE A 295 2.55 8.47 -3.00
CA PHE A 295 3.03 9.76 -3.46
C PHE A 295 4.25 10.18 -2.66
N TRP A 296 5.20 10.81 -3.36
CA TRP A 296 6.34 11.51 -2.79
C TRP A 296 6.20 12.99 -3.07
N LEU A 297 6.17 13.81 -2.03
CA LEU A 297 6.07 15.26 -2.17
C LEU A 297 7.21 15.93 -1.41
N LYS A 298 7.97 16.81 -2.07
CA LYS A 298 9.10 17.52 -1.44
C LYS A 298 8.95 19.03 -1.56
N LYS A 299 9.16 19.74 -0.45
CA LYS A 299 9.19 21.20 -0.38
C LYS A 299 10.24 21.67 0.63
N GLY A 300 11.36 22.20 0.15
CA GLY A 300 12.51 22.55 1.00
C GLY A 300 12.99 21.33 1.78
N ASN A 301 13.05 21.43 3.10
CA ASN A 301 13.40 20.33 4.00
C ASN A 301 12.21 19.40 4.34
N LYS A 302 10.98 19.76 3.95
CA LYS A 302 9.78 18.96 4.23
C LYS A 302 9.57 17.88 3.18
N TYR A 303 9.21 16.70 3.63
CA TYR A 303 8.98 15.53 2.79
C TYR A 303 7.72 14.78 3.25
N ILE A 304 6.80 14.52 2.34
CA ILE A 304 5.56 13.82 2.64
C ILE A 304 5.50 12.53 1.82
N LEU A 305 5.29 11.43 2.53
CA LEU A 305 4.85 10.16 1.97
C LEU A 305 3.34 10.06 2.13
N LEU A 306 2.60 10.20 1.04
CA LEU A 306 1.15 10.11 1.05
C LEU A 306 0.70 8.79 0.43
N PHE A 307 -0.01 7.98 1.21
CA PHE A 307 -0.66 6.76 0.77
C PHE A 307 -2.15 7.01 0.54
N ILE A 308 -2.65 6.62 -0.62
CA ILE A 308 -4.06 6.71 -0.99
C ILE A 308 -4.60 5.34 -1.36
N ASP A 309 -5.76 5.00 -0.81
CA ASP A 309 -6.50 3.80 -1.16
C ASP A 309 -7.93 4.18 -1.58
N PRO A 310 -8.26 4.14 -2.88
CA PRO A 310 -9.62 4.42 -3.35
C PRO A 310 -10.65 3.33 -3.00
N HIS A 311 -10.23 2.23 -2.38
CA HIS A 311 -11.02 1.05 -2.11
C HIS A 311 -11.45 0.91 -0.64
N GLY A 312 -11.78 2.03 0.00
CA GLY A 312 -12.43 2.02 1.32
C GLY A 312 -13.91 1.64 1.19
N THR A 313 -14.29 0.39 1.41
CA THR A 313 -15.65 0.09 1.89
C THR A 313 -15.67 0.20 3.41
N GLU A 314 -16.83 0.58 3.96
CA GLU A 314 -17.03 0.63 5.41
C GLU A 314 -17.13 -0.79 5.97
N HIS A 315 -15.97 -1.40 6.14
CA HIS A 315 -15.85 -2.69 6.77
C HIS A 315 -14.89 -2.59 7.95
N THR A 316 -15.08 -3.49 8.91
CA THR A 316 -14.19 -3.64 10.08
C THR A 316 -12.71 -3.76 9.70
N GLU A 317 -12.41 -4.18 8.48
CA GLU A 317 -11.05 -4.24 7.95
C GLU A 317 -10.44 -2.86 7.65
N ALA A 318 -11.22 -1.94 7.05
CA ALA A 318 -10.75 -0.59 6.77
C ALA A 318 -10.36 0.16 8.05
N LEU A 319 -11.15 -0.01 9.12
CA LEU A 319 -10.85 0.59 10.43
C LEU A 319 -9.54 0.06 11.03
N ARG A 320 -9.26 -1.24 10.88
CA ARG A 320 -8.01 -1.85 11.37
C ARG A 320 -6.78 -1.37 10.60
N LYS A 321 -6.92 -1.14 9.30
CA LYS A 321 -5.87 -0.55 8.47
C LYS A 321 -5.53 0.86 8.94
N ILE A 322 -6.56 1.66 9.25
CA ILE A 322 -6.38 3.00 9.85
C ILE A 322 -5.67 2.90 11.19
N ASP A 323 -6.12 2.02 12.08
CA ASP A 323 -5.50 1.87 13.41
C ASP A 323 -4.02 1.45 13.30
N GLY A 324 -3.67 0.54 12.39
CA GLY A 324 -2.27 0.19 12.12
C GLY A 324 -1.42 1.37 11.62
N TYR A 325 -1.97 2.22 10.75
CA TYR A 325 -1.31 3.47 10.36
C TYR A 325 -1.13 4.42 11.56
N ARG A 326 -2.19 4.66 12.34
CA ARG A 326 -2.19 5.59 13.49
C ARG A 326 -1.14 5.20 14.52
N GLU A 327 -1.10 3.91 14.87
CA GLU A 327 -0.16 3.38 15.86
C GLU A 327 1.31 3.67 15.55
N ILE A 328 1.64 3.75 14.25
CA ILE A 328 3.01 3.91 13.79
C ILE A 328 3.29 5.40 13.53
N PHE A 329 2.41 6.08 12.82
CA PHE A 329 2.67 7.37 12.21
C PHE A 329 1.95 8.55 12.86
N GLU A 330 1.08 8.33 13.86
CA GLU A 330 0.42 9.42 14.61
C GLU A 330 0.81 9.48 16.08
N ASP A 331 0.90 10.69 16.62
CA ASP A 331 1.12 10.95 18.03
C ASP A 331 -0.16 10.76 18.88
N GLU A 332 -0.06 10.97 20.19
CA GLU A 332 -1.18 10.83 21.13
C GLU A 332 -2.32 11.83 20.88
N ASN A 333 -2.04 12.94 20.19
CA ASN A 333 -3.01 13.95 19.78
C ASN A 333 -3.59 13.66 18.38
N GLU A 334 -3.25 12.50 17.82
CA GLU A 334 -3.64 12.06 16.49
C GLU A 334 -3.13 12.95 15.33
N ASN A 335 -1.99 13.60 15.53
CA ASN A 335 -1.27 14.34 14.49
C ASN A 335 -0.20 13.46 13.84
N PRO A 336 0.08 13.62 12.54
CA PRO A 336 1.21 12.94 11.90
C PRO A 336 2.53 13.26 12.60
N LYS A 337 3.27 12.23 13.01
CA LYS A 337 4.63 12.36 13.56
C LYS A 337 5.56 12.94 12.52
N ILE A 338 6.50 13.75 12.98
CA ILE A 338 7.63 14.23 12.19
C ILE A 338 8.82 13.34 12.49
N PHE A 339 9.36 12.72 11.46
CA PHE A 339 10.58 11.92 11.53
C PHE A 339 11.72 12.70 10.90
N ASP A 340 12.83 12.86 11.61
CA ASP A 340 14.04 13.44 11.03
C ASP A 340 14.87 12.34 10.35
N LYS A 341 15.30 12.59 9.12
CA LYS A 341 16.32 11.79 8.44
C LYS A 341 17.16 12.66 7.53
N ASP A 342 18.46 12.73 7.80
CA ASP A 342 19.43 13.47 6.98
C ASP A 342 19.02 14.94 6.76
N GLY A 343 18.40 15.57 7.78
CA GLY A 343 17.89 16.94 7.74
C GLY A 343 16.57 17.13 6.98
N LEU A 344 15.89 16.02 6.61
CA LEU A 344 14.53 16.04 6.09
C LEU A 344 13.51 15.78 7.19
N GLU A 345 12.49 16.64 7.25
CA GLU A 345 11.29 16.47 8.06
C GLU A 345 10.28 15.62 7.29
N ILE A 346 10.22 14.32 7.62
CA ILE A 346 9.37 13.35 6.94
C ILE A 346 8.06 13.17 7.70
N LYS A 347 6.93 13.34 7.01
CA LYS A 347 5.59 12.93 7.48
C LYS A 347 5.07 11.79 6.61
N VAL A 348 4.38 10.83 7.23
CA VAL A 348 3.64 9.79 6.51
C VAL A 348 2.16 10.03 6.73
N ILE A 349 1.39 10.10 5.65
CA ILE A 349 -0.04 10.39 5.67
C ILE A 349 -0.76 9.28 4.92
N PHE A 350 -1.86 8.79 5.47
CA PHE A 350 -2.73 7.80 4.82
C PHE A 350 -4.17 8.31 4.73
N ARG A 351 -4.80 8.19 3.55
CA ARG A 351 -6.23 8.49 3.35
C ARG A 351 -6.91 7.46 2.46
N PHE A 352 -8.15 7.11 2.80
CA PHE A 352 -9.08 6.49 1.88
C PHE A 352 -9.68 7.53 0.95
N TYR A 353 -9.85 7.19 -0.33
CA TYR A 353 -10.48 8.04 -1.32
C TYR A 353 -11.84 7.50 -1.74
N ASN A 354 -12.91 7.94 -1.06
CA ASN A 354 -14.27 7.45 -1.23
C ASN A 354 -15.29 8.46 -0.69
N LYS A 355 -16.58 8.22 -0.94
CA LYS A 355 -17.68 9.13 -0.57
C LYS A 355 -18.39 8.77 0.75
N ASN A 356 -17.92 7.76 1.48
CA ASN A 356 -18.73 7.15 2.54
C ASN A 356 -18.35 7.68 3.93
N LYS A 357 -19.35 8.17 4.68
CA LYS A 357 -19.20 8.88 5.97
C LYS A 357 -19.89 8.19 7.15
N ASP A 358 -20.44 6.99 6.97
CA ASP A 358 -21.10 6.19 8.01
C ASP A 358 -20.07 5.47 8.91
N VAL A 359 -18.93 6.13 9.16
CA VAL A 359 -17.91 5.71 10.13
C VAL A 359 -17.96 6.60 11.38
N ALA A 360 -17.54 6.04 12.51
CA ALA A 360 -17.46 6.81 13.76
C ALA A 360 -16.62 8.08 13.57
N LYS A 361 -17.02 9.18 14.24
CA LYS A 361 -16.44 10.53 14.06
C LYS A 361 -14.90 10.56 14.08
N LYS A 362 -14.26 9.76 14.94
CA LYS A 362 -12.79 9.66 15.03
C LYS A 362 -12.11 9.16 13.75
N TYR A 363 -12.82 8.40 12.92
CA TYR A 363 -12.29 7.85 11.67
C TYR A 363 -12.59 8.73 10.45
N GLN A 364 -13.51 9.70 10.54
CA GLN A 364 -13.95 10.49 9.38
C GLN A 364 -12.80 11.27 8.72
N LYS A 365 -11.81 11.73 9.49
CA LYS A 365 -10.66 12.50 8.98
C LYS A 365 -9.74 11.71 8.04
N TYR A 366 -9.86 10.37 8.00
CA TYR A 366 -9.09 9.51 7.10
C TYR A 366 -9.74 9.30 5.74
N PHE A 367 -10.96 9.82 5.54
CA PHE A 367 -11.75 9.64 4.32
C PHE A 367 -11.80 10.96 3.58
N VAL A 368 -11.48 10.91 2.29
CA VAL A 368 -11.41 12.08 1.41
C VAL A 368 -12.30 11.84 0.19
N GLU A 369 -13.18 12.79 -0.12
CA GLU A 369 -14.13 12.66 -1.23
C GLU A 369 -13.61 13.30 -2.51
N LYS A 370 -12.79 14.34 -2.38
CA LYS A 370 -12.27 15.16 -3.47
C LYS A 370 -10.76 15.33 -3.33
N ILE A 371 -10.06 15.39 -4.46
CA ILE A 371 -8.59 15.54 -4.47
C ILE A 371 -8.19 16.83 -3.75
N GLU A 372 -8.99 17.87 -3.92
CA GLU A 372 -8.82 19.20 -3.34
C GLU A 372 -8.85 19.19 -1.81
N ASP A 373 -9.55 18.24 -1.17
CA ASP A 373 -9.55 18.10 0.29
C ASP A 373 -8.17 17.66 0.82
N LEU A 374 -7.32 17.05 -0.02
CA LEU A 374 -5.93 16.75 0.35
C LEU A 374 -5.13 18.03 0.64
N ARG A 375 -5.54 19.18 0.09
CA ARG A 375 -4.81 20.44 0.26
C ARG A 375 -4.79 20.89 1.72
N SER A 376 -5.87 20.75 2.48
CA SER A 376 -5.85 21.10 3.91
C SER A 376 -4.94 20.15 4.68
N ILE A 377 -5.06 18.85 4.42
CA ILE A 377 -4.29 17.78 5.07
C ILE A 377 -2.77 17.94 4.85
N LEU A 378 -2.38 18.39 3.66
CA LEU A 378 -0.97 18.51 3.26
C LEU A 378 -0.30 19.82 3.69
N ASN A 379 -1.08 20.84 4.07
CA ASN A 379 -0.55 22.13 4.51
C ASN A 379 -0.43 22.24 6.05
N GLU A 380 -0.95 21.26 6.79
CA GLU A 380 -0.74 21.06 8.23
C GLU A 380 0.61 20.35 8.51
#